data_AF-A0A971BC32-F1
#
_entry.id   AF-A0A971BC32-F1
#
_cell.length_a   1.000
_cell.length_b   1.000
_cell.length_c   1.000
_cell.angle_alpha   90.00
_cell.angle_beta   90.00
_cell.angle_gamma   90.00
#
_symmetry.space_group_name_H-M   'P 1'
#
loop_
_entity.id
_entity.type
_entity.pdbx_description
1 polymer ?
#
loop_
_entity_poly.entity_id
_entity_poly.type
_entity_poly.pdbx_seq_one_letter_code
_entity_poly.pdbx_strand_id
1 'polypeptide(L)'
;MSRPHATAAALLATAAATVALAAPAAAQEAETAQTPPATTPTAPPPPPEPKPAPKAGKTSIDVDGGLMTSKLRYVARGGVIDITGTARPYVPGQLAVLVVRRAGKVVGRKRVKIKRGRRGTGRIEFAYKARAKGLHRAKIIHRATPRQRAFESKAVRFKSITASANAGERGTKVLLLQRGLKKLGYAVGVTGYYDDGTSRAVIAFRKVNEMDRIGYASPTVYSQILQGKGAFQPRYPNAGYHIEYDWSKQALAFVRDGKPYRVYHSSSGAPATPTVFGTFTFYRKEPGTNSLGMVHSNYFIRGYAIHGYKSVPTYPASHG
;
A
#
# COMPACT_ATOMS: atom_id res chain seq x y z
N MET A 1 -57.09 17.47 -26.27
CA MET A 1 -56.84 16.46 -25.22
C MET A 1 -55.71 16.98 -24.33
N SER A 2 -55.89 17.94 -23.42
CA SER A 2 -56.98 18.32 -22.50
C SER A 2 -56.53 18.04 -21.05
N ARG A 3 -56.18 19.12 -20.32
CA ARG A 3 -56.34 19.17 -18.85
C ARG A 3 -57.82 19.49 -18.56
N PRO A 4 -58.35 19.20 -17.35
CA PRO A 4 -58.49 20.29 -16.37
C PRO A 4 -58.26 19.84 -14.89
N HIS A 5 -58.79 20.62 -13.95
CA HIS A 5 -58.35 20.79 -12.54
C HIS A 5 -59.20 20.06 -11.47
N ALA A 6 -58.59 19.83 -10.29
CA ALA A 6 -59.18 19.88 -8.93
C ALA A 6 -58.03 19.86 -7.87
N THR A 7 -57.85 20.70 -6.83
CA THR A 7 -58.45 21.94 -6.28
C THR A 7 -59.47 21.89 -5.11
N ALA A 8 -59.11 21.27 -3.97
CA ALA A 8 -59.56 21.63 -2.61
C ALA A 8 -58.42 21.32 -1.59
N ALA A 9 -58.03 22.09 -0.56
CA ALA A 9 -58.47 23.31 0.15
C ALA A 9 -59.08 23.10 1.56
N ALA A 10 -58.80 24.05 2.48
CA ALA A 10 -59.31 24.21 3.86
C ALA A 10 -58.80 23.20 4.93
N LEU A 11 -58.55 23.58 6.20
CA LEU A 11 -58.27 24.90 6.81
C LEU A 11 -57.44 24.75 8.11
N LEU A 12 -57.10 25.87 8.78
CA LEU A 12 -56.44 25.92 10.09
C LEU A 12 -57.42 25.67 11.25
N ALA A 13 -56.90 25.19 12.39
CA ALA A 13 -57.35 25.61 13.72
C ALA A 13 -56.20 25.50 14.76
N THR A 14 -55.88 26.60 15.44
CA THR A 14 -54.99 26.63 16.61
C THR A 14 -55.80 27.02 17.84
N ALA A 15 -55.62 26.32 18.96
CA ALA A 15 -56.02 26.83 20.27
C ALA A 15 -55.15 26.21 21.38
N ALA A 16 -54.79 27.02 22.36
CA ALA A 16 -54.26 26.59 23.64
C ALA A 16 -55.11 27.24 24.74
N ALA A 17 -55.41 26.51 25.81
CA ALA A 17 -56.03 27.03 27.01
C ALA A 17 -55.61 26.21 28.22
N THR A 18 -55.48 26.87 29.37
CA THR A 18 -55.08 26.31 30.67
C THR A 18 -55.97 26.90 31.77
N VAL A 19 -55.77 26.44 33.02
CA VAL A 19 -56.12 27.10 34.30
C VAL A 19 -57.41 26.66 35.05
N ALA A 20 -57.18 26.35 36.34
CA ALA A 20 -58.02 26.50 37.55
C ALA A 20 -59.10 25.48 38.00
N LEU A 21 -58.86 24.93 39.22
CA LEU A 21 -59.72 24.84 40.43
C LEU A 21 -61.08 24.08 40.36
N ALA A 22 -61.67 23.57 41.46
CA ALA A 22 -61.34 23.65 42.90
C ALA A 22 -61.60 22.30 43.65
N ALA A 23 -61.30 22.25 44.95
CA ALA A 23 -61.78 21.22 45.89
C ALA A 23 -63.22 21.52 46.38
N PRO A 24 -63.94 20.63 47.09
CA PRO A 24 -63.64 20.25 48.49
C PRO A 24 -63.27 18.75 48.63
N ALA A 25 -63.19 18.07 49.79
CA ALA A 25 -63.58 18.37 51.18
C ALA A 25 -62.61 17.72 52.22
N ALA A 26 -63.03 17.55 53.48
CA ALA A 26 -62.21 17.00 54.57
C ALA A 26 -62.99 16.05 55.51
N ALA A 27 -62.24 15.19 56.21
CA ALA A 27 -62.61 14.54 57.47
C ALA A 27 -61.33 14.42 58.32
N GLN A 28 -61.44 14.64 59.64
CA GLN A 28 -60.32 14.56 60.60
C GLN A 28 -60.47 13.30 61.47
N GLU A 29 -59.37 12.71 61.94
CA GLU A 29 -59.39 12.08 63.26
C GLU A 29 -58.01 12.01 63.95
N ALA A 30 -58.09 11.98 65.29
CA ALA A 30 -57.08 11.80 66.35
C ALA A 30 -55.56 11.80 66.03
N GLU A 31 -54.85 12.70 66.72
CA GLU A 31 -53.42 12.59 67.00
C GLU A 31 -53.15 11.60 68.14
N THR A 32 -52.24 10.64 67.95
CA THR A 32 -51.71 9.80 69.05
C THR A 32 -50.19 9.74 68.98
N ALA A 33 -49.52 10.15 70.05
CA ALA A 33 -48.06 10.21 70.10
C ALA A 33 -47.44 8.80 70.14
N GLN A 34 -46.48 8.53 69.25
CA GLN A 34 -45.61 7.36 69.31
C GLN A 34 -44.13 7.74 69.16
N THR A 35 -43.28 6.99 69.84
CA THR A 35 -41.86 7.30 70.08
C THR A 35 -41.03 7.19 68.79
N PRO A 36 -40.03 8.06 68.55
CA PRO A 36 -39.16 7.94 67.38
C PRO A 36 -38.36 6.62 67.39
N PRO A 37 -38.42 5.81 66.31
CA PRO A 37 -37.60 4.61 66.20
C PRO A 37 -36.13 4.97 65.99
N ALA A 38 -35.23 4.17 66.57
CA ALA A 38 -33.80 4.44 66.58
C ALA A 38 -33.18 4.46 65.16
N THR A 39 -32.38 5.49 64.89
CA THR A 39 -31.57 5.59 63.67
C THR A 39 -30.47 4.53 63.67
N THR A 40 -30.69 3.45 62.91
CA THR A 40 -29.64 2.45 62.67
C THR A 40 -28.49 3.12 61.91
N PRO A 41 -27.24 3.10 62.40
CA PRO A 41 -26.12 3.74 61.72
C PRO A 41 -25.82 3.00 60.42
N THR A 42 -26.05 3.65 59.28
CA THR A 42 -25.73 3.13 57.95
C THR A 42 -24.26 2.72 57.89
N ALA A 43 -24.00 1.44 57.62
CA ALA A 43 -22.64 0.93 57.50
C ALA A 43 -21.85 1.73 56.43
N PRO A 44 -20.56 2.07 56.67
CA PRO A 44 -19.75 2.75 55.68
C PRO A 44 -19.74 1.99 54.35
N PRO A 45 -19.82 2.66 53.20
CA PRO A 45 -19.75 1.99 51.91
C PRO A 45 -18.44 1.21 51.80
N PRO A 46 -18.46 -0.04 51.28
CA PRO A 46 -17.28 -0.90 51.26
C PRO A 46 -16.13 -0.21 50.52
N PRO A 47 -14.86 -0.37 50.98
CA PRO A 47 -13.71 0.27 50.35
C PRO A 47 -13.69 -0.01 48.84
N PRO A 48 -13.57 1.02 47.98
CA PRO A 48 -13.66 0.84 46.53
C PRO A 48 -12.57 -0.11 46.07
N GLU A 49 -12.96 -1.19 45.37
CA GLU A 49 -12.06 -2.28 44.96
C GLU A 49 -10.73 -1.74 44.41
N PRO A 50 -9.58 -2.29 44.83
CA PRO A 50 -8.27 -1.78 44.44
C PRO A 50 -8.08 -1.89 42.91
N LYS A 51 -8.33 -0.78 42.22
CA LYS A 51 -8.36 -0.69 40.74
C LYS A 51 -7.13 -1.39 40.15
N PRO A 52 -7.30 -2.51 39.41
CA PRO A 52 -6.20 -3.42 39.11
C PRO A 52 -5.07 -2.71 38.37
N ALA A 53 -3.88 -2.74 38.99
CA ALA A 53 -2.76 -1.88 38.63
C ALA A 53 -2.45 -1.91 37.12
N PRO A 54 -2.27 -0.74 36.47
CA PRO A 54 -2.14 -0.67 35.03
C PRO A 54 -0.90 -1.45 34.56
N LYS A 55 -1.13 -2.44 33.68
CA LYS A 55 -0.08 -3.34 33.20
C LYS A 55 0.98 -2.56 32.42
N ALA A 56 2.25 -2.90 32.62
CA ALA A 56 3.33 -2.39 31.78
C ALA A 56 3.16 -2.87 30.33
N GLY A 57 3.74 -2.15 29.37
CA GLY A 57 3.66 -2.52 27.95
C GLY A 57 4.91 -2.16 27.16
N LYS A 58 5.14 -2.89 26.07
CA LYS A 58 6.19 -2.64 25.07
C LYS A 58 5.56 -2.63 23.68
N THR A 59 6.06 -1.79 22.77
CA THR A 59 5.59 -1.75 21.37
C THR A 59 6.72 -1.73 20.35
N SER A 60 6.53 -2.43 19.24
CA SER A 60 7.35 -2.33 18.03
C SER A 60 6.69 -1.41 16.99
N ILE A 61 7.47 -1.03 15.97
CA ILE A 61 7.02 -0.38 14.74
C ILE A 61 7.90 -0.90 13.58
N ASP A 62 7.32 -1.14 12.41
CA ASP A 62 8.05 -1.22 11.14
C ASP A 62 7.33 -0.35 10.08
N VAL A 63 7.84 -0.33 8.85
CA VAL A 63 7.28 0.41 7.72
C VAL A 63 7.29 -0.50 6.51
N ASP A 64 6.13 -0.99 6.11
CA ASP A 64 5.93 -1.87 4.97
C ASP A 64 5.73 -1.06 3.67
N GLY A 65 6.20 -1.64 2.55
CA GLY A 65 6.26 -0.97 1.25
C GLY A 65 7.44 0.00 1.09
N GLY A 66 7.66 0.48 -0.14
CA GLY A 66 8.86 1.25 -0.50
C GLY A 66 10.14 0.41 -0.53
N LEU A 67 11.20 0.97 -1.12
CA LEU A 67 12.47 0.28 -1.32
C LEU A 67 13.38 0.49 -0.11
N MET A 68 13.70 -0.59 0.60
CA MET A 68 14.71 -0.57 1.65
C MET A 68 16.11 -0.59 1.03
N THR A 69 16.97 0.31 1.52
CA THR A 69 18.44 0.26 1.29
C THR A 69 19.13 -0.02 2.62
N SER A 70 20.43 -0.35 2.61
CA SER A 70 21.19 -0.80 3.80
C SER A 70 21.10 0.10 5.05
N LYS A 71 20.75 1.38 4.91
CA LYS A 71 20.61 2.32 6.04
C LYS A 71 19.27 3.08 6.09
N LEU A 72 18.40 2.96 5.07
CA LEU A 72 17.20 3.81 4.96
C LEU A 72 16.16 3.26 3.97
N ARG A 73 14.87 3.34 4.32
CA ARG A 73 13.74 3.04 3.44
C ARG A 73 13.32 4.26 2.63
N TYR A 74 13.10 4.10 1.33
CA TYR A 74 12.71 5.15 0.39
C TYR A 74 11.29 4.92 -0.13
N VAL A 75 10.49 5.98 -0.16
CA VAL A 75 9.06 5.94 -0.51
C VAL A 75 8.74 7.06 -1.51
N ALA A 76 7.77 6.82 -2.40
CA ALA A 76 7.31 7.85 -3.34
C ALA A 76 6.50 8.94 -2.61
N ARG A 77 6.74 10.21 -2.92
CA ARG A 77 5.92 11.34 -2.44
C ARG A 77 4.49 11.16 -2.93
N GLY A 78 3.54 11.16 -2.00
CA GLY A 78 2.12 10.89 -2.28
C GLY A 78 1.76 9.41 -2.34
N GLY A 79 2.73 8.49 -2.34
CA GLY A 79 2.49 7.06 -2.17
C GLY A 79 1.92 6.74 -0.79
N VAL A 80 1.14 5.66 -0.72
CA VAL A 80 0.71 5.05 0.55
C VAL A 80 1.74 3.99 0.94
N ILE A 81 2.04 3.93 2.23
CA ILE A 81 2.84 2.90 2.91
C ILE A 81 2.09 2.46 4.15
N ASP A 82 2.29 1.22 4.57
CA ASP A 82 1.66 0.69 5.77
C ASP A 82 2.67 0.70 6.92
N ILE A 83 2.26 1.26 8.05
CA ILE A 83 3.12 1.34 9.24
C ILE A 83 2.55 0.36 10.25
N THR A 84 3.21 -0.77 10.39
CA THR A 84 2.80 -1.89 11.24
C THR A 84 3.47 -1.81 12.62
N GLY A 85 2.95 -2.56 13.59
CA GLY A 85 3.53 -2.66 14.91
C GLY A 85 2.86 -3.73 15.76
N THR A 86 3.51 -4.12 16.86
CA THR A 86 2.94 -5.03 17.84
C THR A 86 2.99 -4.41 19.23
N ALA A 87 1.93 -4.57 20.03
CA ALA A 87 1.92 -4.25 21.45
C ALA A 87 1.91 -5.53 22.29
N ARG A 88 2.63 -5.53 23.42
CA ARG A 88 2.64 -6.64 24.38
C ARG A 88 2.55 -6.09 25.81
N PRO A 89 1.66 -6.60 26.69
CA PRO A 89 0.59 -7.54 26.40
C PRO A 89 -0.55 -6.89 25.59
N TYR A 90 -1.40 -7.70 24.97
CA TYR A 90 -2.69 -7.25 24.47
C TYR A 90 -3.66 -6.93 25.60
N VAL A 91 -4.34 -5.78 25.52
CA VAL A 91 -5.47 -5.42 26.37
C VAL A 91 -6.61 -4.96 25.44
N PRO A 92 -7.85 -5.49 25.58
CA PRO A 92 -8.99 -5.06 24.76
C PRO A 92 -9.31 -3.56 24.91
N GLY A 93 -9.93 -2.99 23.88
CA GLY A 93 -10.35 -1.58 23.83
C GLY A 93 -9.22 -0.55 23.63
N GLN A 94 -7.95 -0.94 23.75
CA GLN A 94 -6.82 -0.03 23.67
C GLN A 94 -6.63 0.60 22.28
N LEU A 95 -6.13 1.84 22.27
CA LEU A 95 -5.88 2.63 21.07
C LEU A 95 -4.38 2.94 20.91
N ALA A 96 -3.87 2.74 19.70
CA ALA A 96 -2.53 3.15 19.31
C ALA A 96 -2.58 4.45 18.50
N VAL A 97 -1.60 5.33 18.69
CA VAL A 97 -1.45 6.59 17.96
C VAL A 97 -0.13 6.60 17.19
N LEU A 98 -0.22 6.60 15.86
CA LEU A 98 0.91 6.90 14.98
C LEU A 98 1.20 8.40 15.04
N VAL A 99 2.46 8.77 15.25
CA VAL A 99 2.97 10.13 15.10
C VAL A 99 4.15 10.11 14.12
N VAL A 100 4.03 10.92 13.06
CA VAL A 100 5.07 11.08 12.03
C VAL A 100 5.59 12.53 12.09
N ARG A 101 6.90 12.70 12.30
CA ARG A 101 7.59 14.01 12.30
C ARG A 101 8.52 14.15 11.09
N ARG A 102 8.65 15.37 10.59
CA ARG A 102 9.59 15.80 9.52
C ARG A 102 10.18 17.14 9.94
N ALA A 103 11.50 17.25 10.04
CA ALA A 103 12.20 18.46 10.50
C ALA A 103 11.58 19.04 11.79
N GLY A 104 11.51 18.21 12.84
CA GLY A 104 10.84 18.52 14.12
C GLY A 104 9.31 18.47 14.06
N LYS A 105 8.70 19.19 13.12
CA LYS A 105 7.25 19.39 12.97
C LYS A 105 6.49 18.07 12.75
N VAL A 106 5.31 17.94 13.35
CA VAL A 106 4.42 16.78 13.14
C VAL A 106 3.70 16.93 11.79
N VAL A 107 3.87 15.95 10.90
CA VAL A 107 3.29 15.92 9.54
C VAL A 107 2.35 14.73 9.33
N GLY A 108 1.95 14.07 10.41
CA GLY A 108 1.00 12.98 10.40
C GLY A 108 0.66 12.53 11.83
N ARG A 109 -0.63 12.39 12.12
CA ARG A 109 -1.15 11.81 13.35
C ARG A 109 -2.37 10.97 13.00
N LYS A 110 -2.41 9.71 13.42
CA LYS A 110 -3.54 8.78 13.15
C LYS A 110 -3.75 7.89 14.38
N ARG A 111 -4.99 7.51 14.67
CA ARG A 111 -5.36 6.65 15.81
C ARG A 111 -6.10 5.41 15.30
N VAL A 112 -5.77 4.23 15.82
CA VAL A 112 -6.44 2.95 15.48
C VAL A 112 -6.67 2.11 16.73
N LYS A 113 -7.69 1.24 16.71
CA LYS A 113 -7.88 0.20 17.73
C LYS A 113 -6.78 -0.86 17.62
N ILE A 114 -6.19 -1.27 18.73
CA ILE A 114 -5.27 -2.41 18.76
C ILE A 114 -6.10 -3.68 18.57
N LYS A 115 -5.81 -4.46 17.52
CA LYS A 115 -6.49 -5.74 17.25
C LYS A 115 -5.81 -6.88 18.01
N ARG A 116 -6.54 -7.92 18.39
CA ARG A 116 -5.95 -9.15 18.96
C ARG A 116 -5.03 -9.81 17.93
N GLY A 117 -3.84 -10.23 18.36
CA GLY A 117 -2.86 -10.96 17.56
C GLY A 117 -2.55 -12.33 18.17
N ARG A 118 -1.54 -13.02 17.61
CA ARG A 118 -1.08 -14.34 18.09
C ARG A 118 -0.31 -14.21 19.42
N ARG A 119 -0.23 -15.28 20.21
CA ARG A 119 0.58 -15.39 21.45
C ARG A 119 0.41 -14.21 22.44
N GLY A 120 -0.85 -13.80 22.70
CA GLY A 120 -1.16 -12.71 23.65
C GLY A 120 -0.72 -11.30 23.22
N THR A 121 -0.29 -11.12 21.96
CA THR A 121 0.13 -9.83 21.39
C THR A 121 -1.04 -9.08 20.75
N GLY A 122 -0.92 -7.76 20.61
CA GLY A 122 -1.83 -6.94 19.81
C GLY A 122 -1.19 -6.52 18.49
N ARG A 123 -1.92 -6.58 17.37
CA ARG A 123 -1.53 -6.05 16.05
C ARG A 123 -1.97 -4.60 15.91
N ILE A 124 -1.07 -3.77 15.39
CA ILE A 124 -1.26 -2.34 15.12
C ILE A 124 -0.87 -2.10 13.65
N GLU A 125 -1.63 -1.26 12.95
CA GLU A 125 -1.52 -1.12 11.50
C GLU A 125 -2.09 0.22 11.03
N PHE A 126 -1.31 0.97 10.24
CA PHE A 126 -1.66 2.31 9.79
C PHE A 126 -1.26 2.54 8.32
N ALA A 127 -2.24 2.53 7.40
CA ALA A 127 -2.04 3.14 6.08
C ALA A 127 -1.74 4.64 6.23
N TYR A 128 -0.57 5.09 5.72
CA TYR A 128 -0.07 6.46 5.77
C TYR A 128 0.33 6.96 4.37
N LYS A 129 -0.17 8.14 3.96
CA LYS A 129 0.14 8.76 2.66
C LYS A 129 1.27 9.78 2.82
N ALA A 130 2.44 9.50 2.24
CA ALA A 130 3.68 10.27 2.43
C ALA A 130 3.70 11.60 1.62
N ARG A 131 2.82 12.54 1.97
CA ARG A 131 2.57 13.79 1.21
C ARG A 131 3.80 14.71 1.06
N ALA A 132 4.63 14.85 2.10
CA ALA A 132 5.79 15.74 2.07
C ALA A 132 7.05 15.05 1.53
N LYS A 133 7.95 15.80 0.85
CA LYS A 133 9.30 15.34 0.46
C LYS A 133 10.27 15.48 1.65
N GLY A 134 11.12 14.50 1.89
CA GLY A 134 12.20 14.55 2.90
C GLY A 134 12.24 13.36 3.86
N LEU A 135 13.12 13.46 4.86
CA LEU A 135 13.26 12.47 5.93
C LEU A 135 12.11 12.59 6.94
N HIS A 136 11.45 11.46 7.20
CA HIS A 136 10.41 11.30 8.21
C HIS A 136 10.92 10.40 9.34
N ARG A 137 10.45 10.67 10.56
CA ARG A 137 10.60 9.81 11.74
C ARG A 137 9.19 9.42 12.22
N ALA A 138 8.89 8.13 12.28
CA ALA A 138 7.62 7.63 12.80
C ALA A 138 7.81 6.94 14.17
N LYS A 139 6.84 7.14 15.06
CA LYS A 139 6.66 6.35 16.30
C LYS A 139 5.22 5.90 16.43
N ILE A 140 5.01 4.73 17.03
CA ILE A 140 3.73 4.33 17.62
C ILE A 140 3.77 4.69 19.11
N ILE A 141 2.73 5.39 19.57
CA ILE A 141 2.57 5.81 20.96
C ILE A 141 1.25 5.27 21.48
N HIS A 142 1.29 4.60 22.63
CA HIS A 142 0.14 4.27 23.46
C HIS A 142 0.07 5.26 24.63
N ARG A 143 -1.14 5.74 24.93
CA ARG A 143 -1.40 6.66 26.05
C ARG A 143 -1.85 5.84 27.26
N ALA A 144 -1.41 6.25 28.46
CA ALA A 144 -1.83 5.61 29.70
C ALA A 144 -3.37 5.54 29.81
N THR A 145 -3.83 4.40 30.31
CA THR A 145 -5.24 4.11 30.62
C THR A 145 -5.29 3.39 31.97
N PRO A 146 -6.44 3.33 32.66
CA PRO A 146 -6.56 2.59 33.91
C PRO A 146 -6.11 1.12 33.84
N ARG A 147 -6.15 0.49 32.65
CA ARG A 147 -5.79 -0.92 32.46
C ARG A 147 -4.35 -1.15 31.96
N GLN A 148 -3.66 -0.11 31.46
CA GLN A 148 -2.34 -0.24 30.84
C GLN A 148 -1.56 1.09 30.84
N ARG A 149 -0.30 1.06 31.30
CA ARG A 149 0.61 2.23 31.34
C ARG A 149 0.95 2.71 29.92
N ALA A 150 1.36 3.96 29.78
CA ALA A 150 1.85 4.51 28.51
C ALA A 150 3.13 3.80 28.05
N PHE A 151 3.31 3.68 26.73
CA PHE A 151 4.55 3.21 26.11
C PHE A 151 4.68 3.73 24.67
N GLU A 152 5.90 3.85 24.16
CA GLU A 152 6.16 4.24 22.77
C GLU A 152 7.21 3.35 22.10
N SER A 153 7.22 3.35 20.77
CA SER A 153 8.19 2.61 19.96
C SER A 153 9.53 3.36 19.84
N LYS A 154 10.61 2.62 19.54
CA LYS A 154 11.78 3.22 18.89
C LYS A 154 11.33 3.95 17.59
N ALA A 155 12.04 5.01 17.21
CA ALA A 155 11.67 5.82 16.05
C ALA A 155 12.30 5.25 14.75
N VAL A 156 11.47 4.80 13.81
CA VAL A 156 11.92 4.35 12.48
C VAL A 156 12.02 5.52 11.50
N ARG A 157 12.92 5.40 10.52
CA ARG A 157 13.27 6.45 9.56
C ARG A 157 12.93 6.01 8.14
N PHE A 158 12.23 6.85 7.38
CA PHE A 158 12.03 6.67 5.94
C PHE A 158 12.14 8.02 5.21
N LYS A 159 12.55 8.00 3.93
CA LYS A 159 12.74 9.20 3.11
C LYS A 159 11.75 9.21 1.94
N SER A 160 10.84 10.17 1.97
CA SER A 160 9.93 10.46 0.87
C SER A 160 10.66 11.27 -0.19
N ILE A 161 10.59 10.85 -1.45
CA ILE A 161 11.26 11.49 -2.60
C ILE A 161 10.26 11.86 -3.69
N THR A 162 10.56 12.90 -4.48
CA THR A 162 9.92 13.06 -5.78
C THR A 162 10.29 11.85 -6.63
N ALA A 163 9.28 11.10 -7.05
CA ALA A 163 9.42 9.77 -7.63
C ALA A 163 9.23 9.86 -9.15
N SER A 164 10.10 10.55 -9.86
CA SER A 164 10.10 10.53 -11.32
C SER A 164 11.53 10.54 -11.84
N ALA A 165 11.75 9.89 -12.98
CA ALA A 165 13.02 9.98 -13.68
C ALA A 165 12.87 9.84 -15.20
N ASN A 166 13.77 10.48 -15.95
CA ASN A 166 13.82 10.47 -17.42
C ASN A 166 15.25 10.25 -17.93
N ALA A 167 15.40 10.00 -19.23
CA ALA A 167 16.69 9.86 -19.91
C ALA A 167 17.65 11.03 -19.60
N GLY A 168 18.95 10.72 -19.52
CA GLY A 168 20.00 11.70 -19.22
C GLY A 168 20.19 12.04 -17.73
N GLU A 169 19.19 11.78 -16.88
CA GLU A 169 19.25 12.15 -15.46
C GLU A 169 20.22 11.29 -14.63
N ARG A 170 20.66 11.81 -13.48
CA ARG A 170 21.66 11.16 -12.62
C ARG A 170 21.29 11.14 -11.13
N GLY A 171 22.00 10.32 -10.37
CA GLY A 171 22.03 10.33 -8.90
C GLY A 171 21.02 9.41 -8.22
N THR A 172 20.75 9.69 -6.93
CA THR A 172 20.01 8.78 -6.04
C THR A 172 18.63 8.36 -6.58
N LYS A 173 17.94 9.23 -7.32
CA LYS A 173 16.63 8.88 -7.90
C LYS A 173 16.72 7.83 -9.00
N VAL A 174 17.76 7.85 -9.84
CA VAL A 174 17.93 6.81 -10.86
C VAL A 174 18.42 5.52 -10.23
N LEU A 175 19.36 5.61 -9.28
CA LEU A 175 19.86 4.47 -8.52
C LEU A 175 18.75 3.66 -7.82
N LEU A 176 17.74 4.34 -7.27
CA LEU A 176 16.58 3.70 -6.63
C LEU A 176 15.60 3.09 -7.64
N LEU A 177 15.38 3.74 -8.78
CA LEU A 177 14.56 3.20 -9.88
C LEU A 177 15.17 1.91 -10.42
N GLN A 178 16.46 1.95 -10.79
CA GLN A 178 17.22 0.80 -11.28
C GLN A 178 17.24 -0.36 -10.28
N ARG A 179 17.42 -0.08 -8.98
CA ARG A 179 17.35 -1.11 -7.92
C ARG A 179 15.96 -1.71 -7.76
N GLY A 180 14.91 -0.91 -7.92
CA GLY A 180 13.52 -1.40 -7.90
C GLY A 180 13.21 -2.28 -9.11
N LEU A 181 13.53 -1.82 -10.32
CA LEU A 181 13.42 -2.58 -11.58
C LEU A 181 14.18 -3.91 -11.50
N LYS A 182 15.44 -3.89 -11.06
CA LYS A 182 16.25 -5.10 -10.88
C LYS A 182 15.66 -6.05 -9.82
N LYS A 183 15.06 -5.54 -8.74
CA LYS A 183 14.35 -6.37 -7.74
C LYS A 183 13.08 -7.02 -8.30
N LEU A 184 12.45 -6.40 -9.29
CA LEU A 184 11.29 -6.92 -10.03
C LEU A 184 11.66 -7.84 -11.20
N GLY A 185 12.96 -8.15 -11.37
CA GLY A 185 13.45 -9.01 -12.44
C GLY A 185 13.70 -8.31 -13.78
N TYR A 186 13.51 -6.99 -13.91
CA TYR A 186 13.78 -6.29 -15.18
C TYR A 186 15.29 -6.17 -15.44
N ALA A 187 15.68 -6.38 -16.69
CA ALA A 187 17.07 -6.35 -17.13
C ALA A 187 17.59 -4.90 -17.18
N VAL A 188 18.29 -4.47 -16.11
CA VAL A 188 18.77 -3.08 -15.98
C VAL A 188 20.13 -3.00 -15.27
N GLY A 189 20.97 -2.07 -15.72
CA GLY A 189 22.18 -1.66 -15.00
C GLY A 189 21.85 -0.87 -13.73
N VAL A 190 22.74 -0.85 -12.75
CA VAL A 190 22.57 -0.07 -11.50
C VAL A 190 23.70 0.96 -11.41
N THR A 191 23.69 1.88 -12.38
CA THR A 191 24.73 2.90 -12.64
C THR A 191 24.47 4.21 -11.90
N GLY A 192 23.21 4.51 -11.57
CA GLY A 192 22.79 5.83 -11.13
C GLY A 192 22.70 6.88 -12.25
N TYR A 193 22.80 6.48 -13.52
CA TYR A 193 22.58 7.31 -14.72
C TYR A 193 21.45 6.70 -15.56
N TYR A 194 20.56 7.53 -16.10
CA TYR A 194 19.41 7.08 -16.87
C TYR A 194 19.81 6.90 -18.33
N ASP A 195 20.48 5.77 -18.56
CA ASP A 195 20.90 5.25 -19.85
C ASP A 195 19.75 4.59 -20.64
N ASP A 196 20.05 4.23 -21.90
CA ASP A 196 19.17 3.46 -22.78
C ASP A 196 18.71 2.13 -22.17
N GLY A 197 19.56 1.47 -21.38
CA GLY A 197 19.20 0.25 -20.67
C GLY A 197 18.09 0.50 -19.64
N THR A 198 18.18 1.62 -18.91
CA THR A 198 17.16 2.09 -17.97
C THR A 198 15.88 2.48 -18.69
N SER A 199 15.97 3.15 -19.85
CA SER A 199 14.83 3.48 -20.71
C SER A 199 14.11 2.21 -21.20
N ARG A 200 14.83 1.24 -21.77
CA ARG A 200 14.29 -0.04 -22.23
C ARG A 200 13.69 -0.86 -21.09
N ALA A 201 14.29 -0.84 -19.89
CA ALA A 201 13.74 -1.49 -18.71
C ALA A 201 12.44 -0.84 -18.20
N VAL A 202 12.29 0.48 -18.33
CA VAL A 202 11.03 1.20 -18.02
C VAL A 202 9.97 0.93 -19.09
N ILE A 203 10.32 0.86 -20.37
CA ILE A 203 9.40 0.43 -21.43
C ILE A 203 8.94 -1.01 -21.19
N ALA A 204 9.85 -1.91 -20.79
CA ALA A 204 9.52 -3.29 -20.42
C ALA A 204 8.54 -3.34 -19.24
N PHE A 205 8.79 -2.58 -18.17
CA PHE A 205 7.86 -2.47 -17.04
C PHE A 205 6.49 -1.99 -17.49
N ARG A 206 6.44 -0.91 -18.29
CA ARG A 206 5.19 -0.29 -18.74
C ARG A 206 4.41 -1.21 -19.67
N LYS A 207 5.07 -1.94 -20.57
CA LYS A 207 4.51 -3.02 -21.39
C LYS A 207 3.88 -4.13 -20.53
N VAL A 208 4.61 -4.65 -19.55
CA VAL A 208 4.15 -5.74 -18.67
C VAL A 208 2.95 -5.33 -17.80
N ASN A 209 2.80 -4.03 -17.53
CA ASN A 209 1.70 -3.45 -16.75
C ASN A 209 0.69 -2.66 -17.61
N GLU A 210 0.66 -2.92 -18.92
CA GLU A 210 -0.35 -2.42 -19.87
C GLU A 210 -0.50 -0.88 -19.92
N MET A 211 0.63 -0.18 -19.79
CA MET A 211 0.74 1.29 -19.87
C MET A 211 1.38 1.74 -21.20
N ASP A 212 1.23 3.03 -21.53
CA ASP A 212 1.88 3.67 -22.69
C ASP A 212 3.37 3.31 -22.75
N ARG A 213 3.85 2.89 -23.92
CA ARG A 213 5.14 2.19 -24.10
C ARG A 213 6.33 3.16 -24.19
N ILE A 214 6.41 4.12 -23.27
CA ILE A 214 7.38 5.24 -23.29
C ILE A 214 8.51 5.09 -22.26
N GLY A 215 9.67 5.66 -22.57
CA GLY A 215 10.88 5.59 -21.73
C GLY A 215 10.86 6.41 -20.42
N TYR A 216 9.76 7.09 -20.09
CA TYR A 216 9.64 7.97 -18.91
C TYR A 216 9.07 7.24 -17.67
N ALA A 217 9.83 7.23 -16.58
CA ALA A 217 9.39 6.74 -15.28
C ALA A 217 8.59 7.83 -14.54
N SER A 218 7.28 7.87 -14.82
CA SER A 218 6.32 8.78 -14.20
C SER A 218 6.14 8.52 -12.69
N PRO A 219 5.53 9.46 -11.92
CA PRO A 219 5.16 9.28 -10.52
C PRO A 219 4.46 7.95 -10.19
N THR A 220 3.57 7.48 -11.06
CA THR A 220 2.84 6.22 -10.89
C THR A 220 3.76 5.01 -11.09
N VAL A 221 4.48 4.97 -12.22
CA VAL A 221 5.42 3.90 -12.59
C VAL A 221 6.49 3.73 -11.51
N TYR A 222 7.15 4.83 -11.15
CA TYR A 222 8.19 4.85 -10.11
C TYR A 222 7.63 4.41 -8.74
N SER A 223 6.41 4.82 -8.39
CA SER A 223 5.78 4.43 -7.12
C SER A 223 5.43 2.94 -7.06
N GLN A 224 4.97 2.33 -8.17
CA GLN A 224 4.75 0.88 -8.24
C GLN A 224 6.07 0.12 -8.11
N ILE A 225 7.12 0.57 -8.81
CA ILE A 225 8.46 -0.01 -8.76
C ILE A 225 9.05 0.05 -7.34
N LEU A 226 8.94 1.18 -6.63
CA LEU A 226 9.34 1.27 -5.22
C LEU A 226 8.50 0.38 -4.29
N GLN A 227 7.22 0.16 -4.59
CA GLN A 227 6.36 -0.72 -3.81
C GLN A 227 6.63 -2.22 -4.08
N GLY A 228 7.47 -2.57 -5.06
CA GLY A 228 7.69 -3.96 -5.45
C GLY A 228 6.48 -4.57 -6.17
N LYS A 229 5.73 -3.75 -6.92
CA LYS A 229 4.59 -4.16 -7.75
C LYS A 229 4.98 -4.18 -9.23
N GLY A 230 4.25 -4.94 -10.03
CA GLY A 230 4.40 -4.94 -11.49
C GLY A 230 5.60 -5.73 -12.02
N ALA A 231 6.00 -6.81 -11.33
CA ALA A 231 6.86 -7.82 -11.91
C ALA A 231 6.09 -8.62 -12.98
N PHE A 232 6.79 -9.16 -13.97
CA PHE A 232 6.23 -10.15 -14.89
C PHE A 232 5.70 -11.36 -14.10
N GLN A 233 4.61 -11.97 -14.55
CA GLN A 233 4.02 -13.15 -13.94
C GLN A 233 4.15 -14.32 -14.95
N PRO A 234 5.05 -15.28 -14.72
CA PRO A 234 5.19 -16.44 -15.60
C PRO A 234 3.89 -17.23 -15.72
N ARG A 235 3.50 -17.59 -16.93
CA ARG A 235 2.37 -18.50 -17.21
C ARG A 235 2.71 -19.95 -16.87
N TYR A 236 3.99 -20.32 -16.94
CA TYR A 236 4.48 -21.69 -16.74
C TYR A 236 5.58 -21.75 -15.66
N PRO A 237 5.31 -21.30 -14.41
CA PRO A 237 6.34 -21.15 -13.37
C PRO A 237 7.08 -22.46 -13.04
N ASN A 238 6.47 -23.61 -13.30
CA ASN A 238 7.04 -24.92 -13.02
C ASN A 238 7.88 -25.50 -14.19
N ALA A 239 7.96 -24.83 -15.34
CA ALA A 239 8.71 -25.30 -16.53
C ALA A 239 10.24 -25.13 -16.41
N GLY A 240 10.81 -25.30 -15.21
CA GLY A 240 12.25 -25.22 -14.95
C GLY A 240 12.89 -23.90 -15.36
N TYR A 241 14.09 -23.98 -15.95
CA TYR A 241 14.79 -22.83 -16.52
C TYR A 241 14.40 -22.63 -17.99
N HIS A 242 13.63 -21.58 -18.27
CA HIS A 242 13.04 -21.33 -19.58
C HIS A 242 12.92 -19.82 -19.90
N ILE A 243 12.35 -19.50 -21.06
CA ILE A 243 12.05 -18.13 -21.48
C ILE A 243 10.59 -18.08 -21.95
N GLU A 244 9.82 -17.12 -21.46
CA GLU A 244 8.48 -16.81 -21.94
C GLU A 244 8.51 -15.55 -22.82
N TYR A 245 7.70 -15.55 -23.90
CA TYR A 245 7.38 -14.35 -24.67
C TYR A 245 5.89 -14.03 -24.49
N ASP A 246 5.58 -12.78 -24.13
CA ASP A 246 4.21 -12.27 -24.10
C ASP A 246 3.98 -11.39 -25.34
N TRP A 247 3.19 -11.92 -26.29
CA TRP A 247 2.94 -11.26 -27.58
C TRP A 247 2.05 -10.02 -27.46
N SER A 248 1.06 -9.99 -26.56
CA SER A 248 0.19 -8.80 -26.42
C SER A 248 0.98 -7.66 -25.77
N LYS A 249 1.82 -7.97 -24.79
CA LYS A 249 2.67 -7.00 -24.10
C LYS A 249 3.96 -6.67 -24.84
N GLN A 250 4.40 -7.52 -25.79
CA GLN A 250 5.68 -7.41 -26.51
C GLN A 250 6.87 -7.38 -25.53
N ALA A 251 6.90 -8.35 -24.62
CA ALA A 251 7.90 -8.49 -23.56
C ALA A 251 8.42 -9.93 -23.46
N LEU A 252 9.70 -10.06 -23.11
CA LEU A 252 10.42 -11.34 -23.02
C LEU A 252 10.93 -11.54 -21.58
N ALA A 253 10.62 -12.68 -20.95
CA ALA A 253 11.01 -12.96 -19.58
C ALA A 253 11.84 -14.26 -19.48
N PHE A 254 13.07 -14.16 -18.99
CA PHE A 254 13.88 -15.32 -18.58
C PHE A 254 13.44 -15.74 -17.18
N VAL A 255 12.98 -16.99 -17.04
CA VAL A 255 12.35 -17.53 -15.83
C VAL A 255 13.19 -18.66 -15.25
N ARG A 256 13.33 -18.68 -13.92
CA ARG A 256 13.96 -19.76 -13.15
C ARG A 256 13.27 -19.85 -11.79
N ASP A 257 13.03 -21.07 -11.29
CA ASP A 257 12.41 -21.34 -9.98
C ASP A 257 11.08 -20.58 -9.76
N GLY A 258 10.25 -20.57 -10.82
CA GLY A 258 8.97 -19.85 -10.90
C GLY A 258 9.05 -18.33 -10.96
N LYS A 259 10.24 -17.74 -11.11
CA LYS A 259 10.47 -16.29 -11.00
C LYS A 259 11.17 -15.72 -12.24
N PRO A 260 10.72 -14.58 -12.77
CA PRO A 260 11.47 -13.87 -13.80
C PRO A 260 12.69 -13.20 -13.16
N TYR A 261 13.87 -13.39 -13.76
CA TYR A 261 15.13 -12.78 -13.27
C TYR A 261 15.80 -11.86 -14.31
N ARG A 262 15.37 -11.92 -15.58
CA ARG A 262 15.64 -10.92 -16.61
C ARG A 262 14.42 -10.74 -17.53
N VAL A 263 13.71 -9.63 -17.36
CA VAL A 263 12.61 -9.20 -18.24
C VAL A 263 13.10 -8.09 -19.15
N TYR A 264 12.86 -8.25 -20.44
CA TYR A 264 13.27 -7.36 -21.52
C TYR A 264 12.05 -6.82 -22.28
N HIS A 265 12.21 -5.60 -22.81
CA HIS A 265 11.38 -5.08 -23.89
C HIS A 265 11.82 -5.73 -25.20
N SER A 266 10.87 -6.23 -25.98
CA SER A 266 11.10 -6.90 -27.26
C SER A 266 10.18 -6.35 -28.36
N SER A 267 10.45 -6.73 -29.60
CA SER A 267 9.55 -6.55 -30.75
C SER A 267 9.50 -7.90 -31.47
N SER A 268 8.31 -8.41 -31.77
CA SER A 268 8.11 -9.66 -32.52
C SER A 268 7.91 -9.36 -34.01
N GLY A 269 7.68 -10.41 -34.79
CA GLY A 269 7.34 -10.32 -36.20
C GLY A 269 6.14 -9.37 -36.44
N ALA A 270 6.24 -8.54 -37.47
CA ALA A 270 5.13 -7.72 -37.96
C ALA A 270 3.96 -8.62 -38.42
N PRO A 271 2.71 -8.11 -38.54
CA PRO A 271 1.56 -8.93 -38.94
C PRO A 271 1.72 -9.67 -40.29
N ALA A 272 2.47 -9.11 -41.24
CA ALA A 272 2.77 -9.75 -42.53
C ALA A 272 3.87 -10.83 -42.45
N THR A 273 4.66 -10.85 -41.37
CA THR A 273 5.80 -11.75 -41.15
C THR A 273 5.83 -12.20 -39.67
N PRO A 274 4.81 -12.95 -39.20
CA PRO A 274 4.60 -13.20 -37.78
C PRO A 274 5.63 -14.17 -37.17
N THR A 275 5.99 -13.92 -35.91
CA THR A 275 6.67 -14.92 -35.06
C THR A 275 5.74 -16.09 -34.79
N VAL A 276 6.23 -17.32 -34.95
CA VAL A 276 5.47 -18.54 -34.64
C VAL A 276 5.17 -18.68 -33.15
N PHE A 277 3.95 -19.14 -32.84
CA PHE A 277 3.55 -19.54 -31.49
C PHE A 277 3.89 -21.01 -31.24
N GLY A 278 4.27 -21.35 -30.00
CA GLY A 278 4.52 -22.73 -29.59
C GLY A 278 5.46 -22.84 -28.39
N THR A 279 5.92 -24.07 -28.14
CA THR A 279 7.00 -24.38 -27.19
C THR A 279 8.16 -24.97 -27.97
N PHE A 280 9.35 -24.42 -27.78
CA PHE A 280 10.53 -24.71 -28.61
C PHE A 280 11.78 -24.85 -27.74
N THR A 281 12.83 -25.49 -28.28
CA THR A 281 14.13 -25.63 -27.63
C THR A 281 15.20 -24.93 -28.47
N PHE A 282 16.09 -24.16 -27.82
CA PHE A 282 17.19 -23.50 -28.52
C PHE A 282 18.21 -24.53 -29.01
N TYR A 283 18.37 -24.63 -30.33
CA TYR A 283 19.18 -25.66 -30.97
C TYR A 283 20.51 -25.14 -31.55
N ARG A 284 20.60 -23.83 -31.86
CA ARG A 284 21.80 -23.20 -32.40
C ARG A 284 22.01 -21.80 -31.81
N LYS A 285 23.28 -21.44 -31.59
CA LYS A 285 23.71 -20.10 -31.17
C LYS A 285 24.75 -19.56 -32.14
N GLU A 286 24.68 -18.27 -32.43
CA GLU A 286 25.54 -17.59 -33.40
C GLU A 286 26.07 -16.29 -32.78
N PRO A 287 27.31 -16.29 -32.24
CA PRO A 287 27.96 -15.10 -31.71
C PRO A 287 28.30 -14.08 -32.81
N GLY A 288 28.43 -12.81 -32.44
CA GLY A 288 28.71 -11.71 -33.38
C GLY A 288 27.43 -11.13 -33.98
N THR A 289 27.54 -10.57 -35.19
CA THR A 289 26.44 -9.98 -35.96
C THR A 289 26.39 -10.63 -37.32
N ASN A 290 25.24 -11.18 -37.72
CA ASN A 290 25.09 -11.83 -39.03
C ASN A 290 24.74 -10.83 -40.15
N SER A 291 24.65 -11.32 -41.40
CA SER A 291 24.32 -10.52 -42.59
C SER A 291 22.95 -9.82 -42.54
N LEU A 292 22.03 -10.28 -41.67
CA LEU A 292 20.73 -9.67 -41.42
C LEU A 292 20.77 -8.61 -40.28
N GLY A 293 21.96 -8.33 -39.73
CA GLY A 293 22.16 -7.41 -38.61
C GLY A 293 21.72 -7.97 -37.26
N MET A 294 21.41 -9.28 -37.16
CA MET A 294 21.00 -9.94 -35.92
C MET A 294 22.24 -10.17 -35.04
N VAL A 295 22.20 -9.68 -33.80
CA VAL A 295 23.34 -9.71 -32.87
C VAL A 295 23.15 -10.83 -31.83
N HIS A 296 24.14 -11.73 -31.70
CA HIS A 296 24.13 -12.87 -30.77
C HIS A 296 22.86 -13.74 -30.85
N SER A 297 22.51 -14.20 -32.05
CA SER A 297 21.29 -14.96 -32.33
C SER A 297 21.24 -16.31 -31.60
N ASN A 298 20.10 -16.59 -30.96
CA ASN A 298 19.77 -17.87 -30.33
C ASN A 298 18.54 -18.44 -31.05
N TYR A 299 18.74 -19.42 -31.94
CA TYR A 299 17.71 -19.99 -32.82
C TYR A 299 16.91 -21.08 -32.09
N PHE A 300 15.58 -21.07 -32.27
CA PHE A 300 14.66 -22.00 -31.61
C PHE A 300 13.80 -22.82 -32.57
N ILE A 301 13.55 -22.33 -33.79
CA ILE A 301 12.95 -23.13 -34.89
C ILE A 301 13.29 -22.50 -36.25
N ARG A 302 13.90 -23.24 -37.17
CA ARG A 302 14.30 -22.72 -38.50
C ARG A 302 15.06 -21.38 -38.35
N GLY A 303 14.74 -20.36 -39.14
CA GLY A 303 15.34 -19.03 -39.04
C GLY A 303 14.94 -18.21 -37.79
N TYR A 304 13.92 -18.63 -37.03
CA TYR A 304 13.42 -17.85 -35.89
C TYR A 304 14.38 -17.91 -34.70
N ALA A 305 14.75 -16.73 -34.19
CA ALA A 305 15.74 -16.56 -33.13
C ALA A 305 15.41 -15.40 -32.19
N ILE A 306 15.90 -15.49 -30.94
CA ILE A 306 16.05 -14.32 -30.07
C ILE A 306 17.43 -13.70 -30.34
N HIS A 307 17.46 -12.41 -30.68
CA HIS A 307 18.68 -11.67 -31.02
C HIS A 307 18.60 -10.21 -30.55
N GLY A 308 19.76 -9.56 -30.45
CA GLY A 308 19.85 -8.10 -30.38
C GLY A 308 19.70 -7.47 -31.76
N TYR A 309 19.24 -6.22 -31.82
CA TYR A 309 19.08 -5.46 -33.07
C TYR A 309 19.26 -3.97 -32.85
N LYS A 310 19.62 -3.22 -33.91
CA LYS A 310 19.95 -1.78 -33.85
C LYS A 310 18.79 -0.91 -33.32
N SER A 311 17.55 -1.27 -33.66
CA SER A 311 16.34 -0.64 -33.15
C SER A 311 15.34 -1.73 -32.77
N VAL A 312 14.72 -1.62 -31.59
CA VAL A 312 13.67 -2.52 -31.12
C VAL A 312 12.47 -1.65 -30.78
N PRO A 313 11.48 -1.49 -31.69
CA PRO A 313 10.37 -0.57 -31.48
C PRO A 313 9.37 -1.08 -30.43
N THR A 314 8.38 -0.26 -30.11
CA THR A 314 7.34 -0.52 -29.09
C THR A 314 6.18 -1.39 -29.59
N TYR A 315 6.17 -1.69 -30.89
CA TYR A 315 5.21 -2.50 -31.63
C TYR A 315 5.93 -3.67 -32.35
N PRO A 316 5.22 -4.68 -32.88
CA PRO A 316 5.81 -5.77 -33.67
C PRO A 316 6.34 -5.26 -35.01
N ALA A 317 7.59 -5.56 -35.35
CA ALA A 317 8.31 -4.97 -36.50
C ALA A 317 9.46 -5.81 -37.08
N SER A 318 9.74 -7.02 -36.59
CA SER A 318 10.73 -7.91 -37.22
C SER A 318 10.12 -8.74 -38.36
N HIS A 319 10.96 -9.51 -39.06
CA HIS A 319 10.55 -10.45 -40.11
C HIS A 319 10.23 -11.87 -39.56
N GLY A 320 10.10 -11.99 -38.25
CA GLY A 320 9.91 -13.23 -37.50
C GLY A 320 10.30 -13.06 -36.03
#